data_AF-A0A369QJR8-F1
#
_entry.id   AF-A0A369QJR8-F1
#
_cell.length_a   1.000
_cell.length_b   1.000
_cell.length_c   1.000
_cell.angle_alpha   90.00
_cell.angle_beta   90.00
_cell.angle_gamma   90.00
#
_symmetry.space_group_name_H-M   'P 1'
#
loop_
_entity.id
_entity.type
_entity.pdbx_description
1 polymer ?
#
loop_
_entity_poly.entity_id
_entity_poly.type
_entity_poly.pdbx_seq_one_letter_code
_entity_poly.pdbx_strand_id
1 'polypeptide(L)'
;MKLQSLNDLLVHQLQDLYGAEQQLLKAMPKMLSTAQSPKLKEAFQTHMTETENQVKRLEQVFQSMGIEAEAIKCKAMEGLLKEAEEMMSEDADAEVMDAGLIASAQRVEHYEIAGYGTASTYAKYLGHNEAFNLLQETLSEEKKTDELLTVIAESSVNIKAENH
;
A
#
# COMPACT_ATOMS: atom_id res chain seq x y z
N MET A 1 -8.65 -21.61 0.16
CA MET A 1 -7.59 -22.36 -0.55
C MET A 1 -6.93 -23.35 0.39
N LYS A 2 -6.56 -24.55 -0.07
CA LYS A 2 -5.70 -25.48 0.69
C LYS A 2 -4.25 -25.26 0.24
N LEU A 3 -3.35 -24.95 1.17
CA LEU A 3 -1.95 -24.65 0.88
C LEU A 3 -1.10 -25.92 1.04
N GLN A 4 -0.57 -26.47 -0.05
CA GLN A 4 0.20 -27.72 -0.04
C GLN A 4 1.63 -27.55 -0.54
N SER A 5 1.93 -26.42 -1.19
CA SER A 5 3.24 -26.08 -1.73
C SER A 5 3.57 -24.59 -1.53
N LEU A 6 4.85 -24.24 -1.71
CA LEU A 6 5.27 -22.83 -1.73
C LEU A 6 4.64 -22.06 -2.90
N ASN A 7 4.36 -22.74 -4.02
CA ASN A 7 3.65 -22.13 -5.13
C ASN A 7 2.21 -21.75 -4.75
N ASP A 8 1.49 -22.63 -4.04
CA ASP A 8 0.15 -22.31 -3.53
C ASP A 8 0.21 -21.11 -2.57
N LEU A 9 1.24 -21.04 -1.73
CA LEU A 9 1.45 -19.93 -0.82
C LEU A 9 1.76 -18.63 -1.58
N LEU A 10 2.61 -18.66 -2.60
CA LEU A 10 2.87 -17.50 -3.47
C LEU A 10 1.58 -17.00 -4.11
N VAL A 11 0.79 -17.89 -4.71
CA VAL A 11 -0.50 -17.52 -5.32
C VAL A 11 -1.41 -16.89 -4.28
N HIS A 12 -1.54 -17.47 -3.09
CA HIS A 12 -2.32 -16.87 -2.01
C HIS A 12 -1.82 -15.46 -1.62
N GLN A 13 -0.50 -15.25 -1.54
CA GLN A 13 0.06 -13.91 -1.27
C GLN A 13 -0.30 -12.92 -2.37
N LEU A 14 -0.22 -13.31 -3.65
CA LEU A 14 -0.57 -12.46 -4.78
C LEU A 14 -2.06 -12.11 -4.79
N GLN A 15 -2.94 -13.07 -4.49
CA GLN A 15 -4.39 -12.82 -4.40
C GLN A 15 -4.73 -11.85 -3.25
N ASP A 16 -4.02 -11.97 -2.11
CA ASP A 16 -4.20 -11.08 -0.96
C ASP A 16 -3.70 -9.65 -1.28
N LEU A 17 -2.50 -9.52 -1.86
CA LEU A 17 -1.96 -8.23 -2.33
C LEU A 17 -2.89 -7.58 -3.35
N TYR A 18 -3.36 -8.33 -4.35
CA TYR A 18 -4.29 -7.80 -5.36
C TYR A 18 -5.59 -7.28 -4.75
N GLY A 19 -6.11 -7.95 -3.72
CA GLY A 19 -7.23 -7.44 -2.95
C GLY A 19 -6.91 -6.28 -2.02
N ALA A 20 -5.67 -6.19 -1.51
CA ALA A 20 -5.21 -5.06 -0.69
C ALA A 20 -5.17 -3.77 -1.53
N GLU A 21 -4.48 -3.82 -2.67
CA GLU A 21 -4.35 -2.71 -3.64
C GLU A 21 -5.72 -2.18 -4.10
N GLN A 22 -6.63 -3.09 -4.44
CA GLN A 22 -7.99 -2.71 -4.85
C GLN A 22 -8.83 -2.10 -3.71
N GLN A 23 -8.57 -2.49 -2.46
CA GLN A 23 -9.20 -1.86 -1.29
C GLN A 23 -8.61 -0.48 -1.03
N LEU A 24 -7.28 -0.35 -1.13
CA LEU A 24 -6.56 0.90 -0.96
C LEU A 24 -7.04 1.95 -1.98
N LEU A 25 -7.08 1.62 -3.28
CA LEU A 25 -7.59 2.52 -4.33
C LEU A 25 -8.97 3.10 -4.05
N LYS A 26 -9.86 2.32 -3.40
CA LYS A 26 -11.20 2.78 -3.05
C LYS A 26 -11.20 3.75 -1.87
N ALA A 27 -10.24 3.64 -0.97
CA ALA A 27 -10.13 4.46 0.24
C ALA A 27 -9.33 5.75 0.04
N MET A 28 -8.33 5.75 -0.86
CA MET A 28 -7.43 6.88 -1.11
C MET A 28 -8.14 8.22 -1.42
N PRO A 29 -9.25 8.27 -2.19
CA PRO A 29 -9.95 9.53 -2.43
C PRO A 29 -10.40 10.24 -1.16
N LYS A 30 -10.80 9.48 -0.13
CA LYS A 30 -11.21 10.04 1.17
C LYS A 30 -10.01 10.62 1.91
N MET A 31 -8.88 9.91 1.96
CA MET A 31 -7.64 10.38 2.58
C MET A 31 -7.13 11.66 1.90
N LEU A 32 -7.11 11.68 0.57
CA LEU A 32 -6.74 12.86 -0.23
C LEU A 32 -7.63 14.08 0.06
N SER A 33 -8.94 13.86 0.18
CA SER A 33 -9.89 14.93 0.48
C SER A 33 -9.78 15.48 1.91
N THR A 34 -9.34 14.64 2.85
CA THR A 34 -9.24 14.99 4.28
C THR A 34 -7.96 15.76 4.58
N ALA A 35 -6.86 15.41 3.89
CA ALA A 35 -5.58 16.10 4.04
C ALA A 35 -5.73 17.62 3.80
N GLN A 36 -4.92 18.44 4.46
CA GLN A 36 -4.89 19.90 4.30
C GLN A 36 -3.57 20.37 3.71
N SER A 37 -2.46 19.74 4.08
CA SER A 37 -1.12 20.00 3.54
C SER A 37 -1.08 19.76 2.02
N PRO A 38 -0.70 20.77 1.22
CA PRO A 38 -0.55 20.61 -0.23
C PRO A 38 0.45 19.52 -0.60
N LYS A 39 1.54 19.39 0.18
CA LYS A 39 2.56 18.34 -0.04
C LYS A 39 2.00 16.94 0.23
N LEU A 40 1.19 16.79 1.28
CA LEU A 40 0.56 15.50 1.60
C LEU A 40 -0.46 15.11 0.54
N LYS A 41 -1.25 16.07 0.04
CA LYS A 41 -2.17 15.84 -1.09
C LYS A 41 -1.45 15.38 -2.35
N GLU A 42 -0.35 16.03 -2.68
CA GLU A 42 0.47 15.65 -3.84
C GLU A 42 1.03 14.23 -3.69
N ALA A 43 1.51 13.87 -2.50
CA ALA A 43 1.98 12.52 -2.19
C ALA A 43 0.87 11.47 -2.36
N PHE A 44 -0.32 11.70 -1.78
CA PHE A 44 -1.47 10.79 -1.95
C PHE A 44 -1.95 10.69 -3.39
N GLN A 45 -1.96 11.78 -4.14
CA GLN A 45 -2.36 11.77 -5.55
C GLN A 45 -1.35 11.00 -6.42
N THR A 46 -0.06 11.15 -6.11
CA THR A 46 1.02 10.41 -6.78
C THR A 46 0.88 8.93 -6.49
N HIS A 47 0.80 8.58 -5.21
CA HIS A 47 0.69 7.20 -4.77
C HIS A 47 -0.57 6.53 -5.36
N MET A 48 -1.71 7.23 -5.43
CA MET A 48 -2.93 6.67 -6.05
C MET A 48 -2.72 6.28 -7.51
N THR A 49 -1.90 7.04 -8.24
CA THR A 49 -1.53 6.72 -9.62
C THR A 49 -0.57 5.53 -9.69
N GLU A 50 0.35 5.41 -8.72
CA GLU A 50 1.24 4.25 -8.58
C GLU A 50 0.43 2.99 -8.27
N THR A 51 -0.47 3.02 -7.29
CA THR A 51 -1.40 1.95 -6.92
C THR A 51 -2.24 1.46 -8.11
N GLU A 52 -2.75 2.36 -8.96
CA GLU A 52 -3.44 1.97 -10.20
C GLU A 52 -2.54 1.18 -11.17
N ASN A 53 -1.25 1.49 -11.21
CA ASN A 53 -0.28 0.77 -12.02
C ASN A 53 0.15 -0.54 -11.35
N GLN A 54 0.25 -0.59 -10.02
CA GLN A 54 0.58 -1.78 -9.24
C GLN A 54 -0.50 -2.86 -9.38
N VAL A 55 -1.78 -2.47 -9.40
CA VAL A 55 -2.90 -3.38 -9.74
C VAL A 55 -2.70 -4.02 -11.12
N LYS A 56 -2.37 -3.22 -12.14
CA LYS A 56 -2.07 -3.74 -13.50
C LYS A 56 -0.81 -4.60 -13.52
N ARG A 57 0.18 -4.26 -12.68
CA ARG A 57 1.43 -5.02 -12.56
C ARG A 57 1.19 -6.38 -11.93
N LEU A 58 0.30 -6.48 -10.94
CA LEU A 58 -0.15 -7.77 -10.39
C LEU A 58 -0.88 -8.62 -11.43
N GLU A 59 -1.70 -8.04 -12.30
CA GLU A 59 -2.31 -8.76 -13.42
C GLU A 59 -1.25 -9.35 -14.37
N GLN A 60 -0.17 -8.60 -14.66
CA GLN A 60 0.98 -9.09 -15.41
C GLN A 60 1.72 -10.21 -14.67
N VAL A 61 1.86 -10.12 -13.34
CA VAL A 61 2.44 -11.18 -12.52
C VAL A 61 1.62 -12.47 -12.65
N PHE A 62 0.31 -12.42 -12.47
CA PHE A 62 -0.58 -13.57 -12.65
C PHE A 62 -0.45 -14.16 -14.06
N GLN A 63 -0.46 -13.31 -15.10
CA GLN A 63 -0.30 -13.73 -16.48
C GLN A 63 1.05 -14.42 -16.72
N SER A 64 2.15 -13.90 -16.19
CA SER A 64 3.50 -14.48 -16.33
C SER A 64 3.62 -15.87 -15.69
N MET A 65 2.78 -16.15 -14.70
CA MET A 65 2.69 -17.45 -14.02
C MET A 65 1.67 -18.40 -14.69
N GLY A 66 0.92 -17.94 -15.70
CA GLY A 66 -0.12 -18.72 -16.36
C GLY A 66 -1.35 -18.96 -15.49
N ILE A 67 -1.64 -18.04 -14.57
CA ILE A 67 -2.75 -18.13 -13.59
C ILE A 67 -3.72 -16.97 -13.85
N GLU A 68 -5.02 -17.21 -13.64
CA GLU A 68 -6.03 -16.16 -13.71
C GLU A 68 -5.91 -15.23 -12.49
N ALA A 69 -5.94 -13.92 -12.73
CA ALA A 69 -5.92 -12.94 -11.65
C ALA A 69 -7.22 -13.02 -10.84
N GLU A 70 -7.11 -13.28 -9.55
CA GLU A 70 -8.25 -13.35 -8.63
C GLU A 70 -7.90 -12.58 -7.36
N ALA A 71 -8.72 -11.60 -7.00
CA ALA A 71 -8.57 -10.87 -5.74
C ALA A 71 -9.30 -11.61 -4.63
N ILE A 72 -8.65 -11.78 -3.48
CA ILE A 72 -9.35 -12.14 -2.24
C ILE A 72 -9.42 -10.93 -1.33
N LYS A 73 -10.44 -10.85 -0.48
CA LYS A 73 -10.53 -9.76 0.48
C LYS A 73 -9.38 -9.84 1.49
N CYS A 74 -8.45 -8.90 1.41
CA CYS A 74 -7.37 -8.75 2.38
C CYS A 74 -7.91 -8.16 3.69
N LYS A 75 -7.94 -8.99 4.75
CA LYS A 75 -8.47 -8.58 6.07
C LYS A 75 -7.57 -7.60 6.79
N ALA A 76 -6.26 -7.69 6.57
CA ALA A 76 -5.30 -6.78 7.19
C ALA A 76 -5.47 -5.37 6.62
N MET A 77 -5.50 -5.25 5.28
CA MET A 77 -5.79 -3.97 4.62
C MET A 77 -7.15 -3.40 5.03
N GLU A 78 -8.21 -4.23 5.10
CA GLU A 78 -9.51 -3.77 5.62
C GLU A 78 -9.39 -3.17 7.04
N GLY A 79 -8.59 -3.79 7.92
CA GLY A 79 -8.35 -3.29 9.27
C GLY A 79 -7.60 -1.95 9.28
N LEU A 80 -6.51 -1.85 8.50
CA LEU A 80 -5.72 -0.63 8.39
C LEU A 80 -6.53 0.54 7.82
N LEU A 81 -7.35 0.29 6.81
CA LEU A 81 -8.24 1.30 6.24
C LEU A 81 -9.32 1.74 7.24
N LYS A 82 -9.83 0.83 8.09
CA LYS A 82 -10.73 1.20 9.19
C LYS A 82 -10.05 2.07 10.23
N GLU A 83 -8.83 1.75 10.64
CA GLU A 83 -8.04 2.60 11.54
C GLU A 83 -7.85 4.01 10.95
N ALA A 84 -7.56 4.11 9.65
CA ALA A 84 -7.46 5.39 8.96
C ALA A 84 -8.81 6.14 8.91
N GLU A 85 -9.92 5.44 8.69
CA GLU A 85 -11.26 6.02 8.72
C GLU A 85 -11.67 6.53 10.10
N GLU A 86 -11.31 5.80 11.16
CA GLU A 86 -11.52 6.20 12.55
C GLU A 86 -10.71 7.46 12.86
N MET A 87 -9.42 7.48 12.49
CA MET A 87 -8.56 8.67 12.64
C MET A 87 -9.17 9.89 11.93
N MET A 88 -9.65 9.73 10.68
CA MET A 88 -10.29 10.83 9.93
C MET A 88 -11.61 11.31 10.53
N SER A 89 -12.18 10.56 11.48
CA SER A 89 -13.43 10.90 12.16
C SER A 89 -13.20 11.54 13.53
N GLU A 90 -11.96 11.61 14.01
CA GLU A 90 -11.60 12.28 15.26
C GLU A 90 -11.73 13.81 15.13
N ASP A 91 -12.05 14.47 16.24
CA ASP A 91 -12.08 15.92 16.35
C ASP A 91 -10.64 16.44 16.58
N ALA A 92 -9.93 16.71 15.48
CA ALA A 92 -8.55 17.18 15.50
C ALA A 92 -8.36 18.41 14.61
N ASP A 93 -7.45 19.30 15.04
CA ASP A 93 -6.98 20.41 14.20
C ASP A 93 -6.34 19.89 12.91
N ALA A 94 -6.39 20.69 11.85
CA ALA A 94 -5.98 20.31 10.50
C ALA A 94 -4.55 19.75 10.45
N GLU A 95 -3.63 20.36 11.17
CA GLU A 95 -2.22 19.99 11.26
C GLU A 95 -2.02 18.64 11.97
N VAL A 96 -2.80 18.40 13.02
CA VAL A 96 -2.78 17.13 13.78
C VAL A 96 -3.43 16.02 12.95
N MET A 97 -4.51 16.33 12.23
CA MET A 97 -5.17 15.42 11.28
C MET A 97 -4.22 14.98 10.17
N ASP A 98 -3.44 15.90 9.59
CA ASP A 98 -2.42 15.55 8.59
C ASP A 98 -1.34 14.60 9.16
N ALA A 99 -0.92 14.80 10.42
CA ALA A 99 0.04 13.90 11.08
C ALA A 99 -0.57 12.50 11.29
N GLY A 100 -1.84 12.42 11.69
CA GLY A 100 -2.58 11.17 11.82
C GLY A 100 -2.80 10.45 10.48
N LEU A 101 -3.03 11.19 9.40
CA LEU A 101 -3.12 10.65 8.04
C LEU A 101 -1.79 10.04 7.60
N ILE A 102 -0.66 10.72 7.85
CA ILE A 102 0.67 10.17 7.56
C ILE A 102 0.90 8.88 8.35
N ALA A 103 0.64 8.90 9.67
CA ALA A 103 0.81 7.71 10.50
C ALA A 103 -0.04 6.51 10.00
N SER A 104 -1.27 6.78 9.55
CA SER A 104 -2.15 5.76 8.96
C SER A 104 -1.60 5.23 7.63
N ALA A 105 -1.16 6.13 6.75
CA ALA A 105 -0.59 5.77 5.45
C ALA A 105 0.69 4.94 5.62
N GLN A 106 1.61 5.31 6.50
CA GLN A 106 2.83 4.53 6.73
C GLN A 106 2.53 3.11 7.24
N ARG A 107 1.47 2.89 8.03
CA ARG A 107 1.07 1.53 8.42
C ARG A 107 0.61 0.69 7.22
N VAL A 108 -0.05 1.31 6.25
CA VAL A 108 -0.41 0.71 4.95
C VAL A 108 0.85 0.37 4.17
N GLU A 109 1.77 1.32 3.97
CA GLU A 109 3.04 1.08 3.26
C GLU A 109 3.84 -0.07 3.88
N HIS A 110 3.95 -0.10 5.20
CA HIS A 110 4.69 -1.14 5.91
C HIS A 110 4.05 -2.54 5.73
N TYR A 111 2.72 -2.63 5.63
CA TYR A 111 2.03 -3.87 5.30
C TYR A 111 2.39 -4.34 3.89
N GLU A 112 2.36 -3.44 2.91
CA GLU A 112 2.64 -3.74 1.51
C GLU A 112 4.12 -4.08 1.29
N ILE A 113 5.05 -3.35 1.91
CA ILE A 113 6.49 -3.65 1.92
C ILE A 113 6.74 -5.08 2.42
N ALA A 114 6.06 -5.50 3.49
CA ALA A 114 6.17 -6.85 4.03
C ALA A 114 5.61 -7.91 3.06
N GLY A 115 4.43 -7.63 2.47
CA GLY A 115 3.76 -8.51 1.52
C GLY A 115 4.56 -8.69 0.23
N TYR A 116 4.93 -7.60 -0.45
CA TYR A 116 5.72 -7.63 -1.68
C TYR A 116 7.13 -8.18 -1.46
N GLY A 117 7.79 -7.89 -0.33
CA GLY A 117 9.08 -8.49 0.01
C GLY A 117 8.99 -10.02 0.11
N THR A 118 7.91 -10.53 0.70
CA THR A 118 7.66 -11.97 0.83
C THR A 118 7.35 -12.61 -0.53
N ALA A 119 6.39 -12.04 -1.28
CA ALA A 119 5.99 -12.55 -2.59
C ALA A 119 7.17 -12.56 -3.59
N SER A 120 7.96 -11.48 -3.62
CA SER A 120 9.17 -11.38 -4.45
C SER A 120 10.17 -12.50 -4.11
N THR A 121 10.39 -12.75 -2.82
CA THR A 121 11.31 -13.80 -2.37
C THR A 121 10.84 -15.20 -2.82
N TYR A 122 9.55 -15.48 -2.72
CA TYR A 122 8.98 -16.75 -3.17
C TYR A 122 9.04 -16.90 -4.69
N ALA A 123 8.68 -15.86 -5.44
CA ALA A 123 8.77 -15.85 -6.90
C ALA A 123 10.20 -16.15 -7.38
N LYS A 124 11.20 -15.52 -6.76
CA LYS A 124 12.62 -15.78 -7.02
C LYS A 124 13.01 -17.23 -6.73
N TYR A 125 12.60 -17.76 -5.56
CA TYR A 125 12.94 -19.12 -5.15
C TYR A 125 12.34 -20.18 -6.08
N LEU A 126 11.12 -19.94 -6.58
CA LEU A 126 10.41 -20.82 -7.50
C LEU A 126 10.83 -20.66 -8.98
N GLY A 127 11.71 -19.69 -9.29
CA GLY A 127 12.20 -19.44 -10.64
C GLY A 127 11.27 -18.60 -11.53
N HIS A 128 10.25 -17.96 -10.96
CA HIS A 128 9.36 -17.02 -11.66
C HIS A 128 10.05 -15.65 -11.80
N ASN A 129 11.07 -15.58 -12.65
CA ASN A 129 11.93 -14.40 -12.78
C ASN A 129 11.18 -13.13 -13.23
N GLU A 130 10.19 -13.27 -14.12
CA GLU A 130 9.37 -12.14 -14.55
C GLU A 130 8.51 -11.60 -13.41
N ALA A 131 7.76 -12.48 -12.73
CA ALA A 131 7.03 -12.13 -11.51
C ALA A 131 7.93 -11.47 -10.46
N PHE A 132 9.12 -12.02 -10.21
CA PHE A 132 10.09 -11.44 -9.26
C PHE A 132 10.45 -10.00 -9.61
N ASN A 133 10.76 -9.70 -10.87
CA ASN A 133 11.14 -8.35 -11.28
C ASN A 133 9.98 -7.36 -11.13
N LEU A 134 8.77 -7.76 -11.53
CA LEU A 134 7.56 -6.95 -11.41
C LEU A 134 7.21 -6.66 -9.94
N LEU A 135 7.30 -7.67 -9.06
CA LEU A 135 7.04 -7.50 -7.62
C LEU A 135 8.12 -6.63 -6.95
N GLN A 136 9.37 -6.72 -7.39
CA GLN A 136 10.46 -5.86 -6.90
C GLN A 136 10.31 -4.40 -7.34
N GLU A 137 9.74 -4.15 -8.52
CA GLU A 137 9.42 -2.80 -8.98
C GLU A 137 8.39 -2.15 -8.03
N THR A 138 7.30 -2.86 -7.74
CA THR A 138 6.28 -2.42 -6.78
C THR A 138 6.87 -2.20 -5.39
N LEU A 139 7.65 -3.16 -4.87
CA LEU A 139 8.32 -3.02 -3.58
C LEU A 139 9.22 -1.77 -3.49
N SER A 140 9.81 -1.35 -4.60
CA SER A 140 10.65 -0.16 -4.68
C SER A 140 9.83 1.12 -4.65
N GLU A 141 8.63 1.11 -5.25
CA GLU A 141 7.65 2.20 -5.18
C GLU A 141 7.17 2.37 -3.73
N GLU A 142 6.69 1.32 -3.06
CA GLU A 142 6.16 1.45 -1.67
C GLU A 142 7.21 1.98 -0.69
N LYS A 143 8.46 1.53 -0.84
CA LYS A 143 9.56 2.04 0.00
C LYS A 143 9.81 3.53 -0.23
N LYS A 144 9.71 4.01 -1.47
CA LYS A 144 9.87 5.44 -1.76
C LYS A 144 8.69 6.24 -1.25
N THR A 145 7.48 5.70 -1.31
CA THR A 145 6.28 6.30 -0.74
C THR A 145 6.43 6.48 0.77
N ASP A 146 6.84 5.44 1.51
CA ASP A 146 7.09 5.53 2.95
C ASP A 146 8.21 6.52 3.30
N GLU A 147 9.31 6.52 2.55
CA GLU A 147 10.39 7.51 2.70
C GLU A 147 9.88 8.94 2.48
N LEU A 148 9.06 9.16 1.44
CA LEU A 148 8.45 10.46 1.15
C LEU A 148 7.51 10.91 2.27
N LEU A 149 6.68 10.02 2.79
CA LEU A 149 5.78 10.29 3.92
C LEU A 149 6.57 10.70 5.16
N THR A 150 7.67 10.00 5.45
CA THR A 150 8.60 10.36 6.54
C THR A 150 9.16 11.77 6.34
N VAL A 151 9.63 12.10 5.14
CA VAL A 151 10.15 13.44 4.84
C VAL A 151 9.08 14.52 5.03
N ILE A 152 7.83 14.28 4.61
CA ILE A 152 6.74 15.24 4.79
C ILE A 152 6.43 15.43 6.28
N ALA A 153 6.42 14.34 7.05
CA ALA A 153 6.20 14.35 8.49
C ALA A 153 7.24 15.24 9.20
N GLU A 154 8.52 14.95 8.99
CA GLU A 154 9.62 15.63 9.68
C GLU A 154 9.80 17.08 9.23
N SER A 155 9.64 17.36 7.93
CA SER A 155 9.97 18.67 7.37
C SER A 155 8.84 19.70 7.44
N SER A 156 7.60 19.28 7.68
CA SER A 156 6.47 20.20 7.63
C SER A 156 5.31 19.86 8.55
N VAL A 157 4.81 18.62 8.53
CA VAL A 157 3.54 18.31 9.19
C VAL A 157 3.70 18.23 10.71
N ASN A 158 4.70 17.50 11.21
CA ASN A 158 4.94 17.38 12.65
C ASN A 158 5.32 18.72 13.29
N ILE A 159 6.12 19.54 12.60
CA ILE A 159 6.49 20.89 13.08
C ILE A 159 5.25 21.76 13.26
N LYS A 160 4.29 21.68 12.33
CA LYS A 160 3.05 22.44 12.43
C LYS A 160 2.12 21.90 13.51
N ALA A 161 2.01 20.58 13.64
CA ALA A 161 1.21 19.92 14.67
C ALA A 161 1.74 20.18 16.09
N GLU A 162 3.06 20.27 16.28
CA GLU A 162 3.69 20.56 17.57
C GLU A 162 3.42 21.99 18.07
N ASN A 163 3.34 22.95 17.16
CA ASN A 163 3.22 24.38 17.48
C ASN A 163 1.78 24.91 17.45
N HIS A 164 0.80 24.01 17.43
CA HIS A 164 -0.62 24.32 17.40
C HIS A 164 -1.24 24.41 18.80
#